data_AF-A0ABD5KB76-F1
#
_entry.id   AF-A0ABD5KB76-F1
#
_cell.length_a   1.000
_cell.length_b   1.000
_cell.length_c   1.000
_cell.angle_alpha   90.00
_cell.angle_beta   90.00
_cell.angle_gamma   90.00
#
_symmetry.space_group_name_H-M   'P 1'
#
loop_
_entity.id
_entity.type
_entity.pdbx_description
1 polymer ?
#
loop_
_entity_poly.entity_id
_entity_poly.type
_entity_poly.pdbx_seq_one_letter_code
_entity_poly.pdbx_strand_id
1 'polypeptide(L)'
;MRSAKETENFPYSMKTVCYFEVDEQGNLSKVYHKNKSDLQKLLEVYHRVNNNKTKLYAVWPGSWSSDLFIIDDLDAFAQAFNLVNL
;
A
#
# COMPACT_ATOMS: atom_id res chain seq x y z
N MET A 1 -12.40 8.04 2.56
CA MET A 1 -11.49 6.91 2.32
C MET A 1 -12.10 6.04 1.23
N ARG A 2 -11.33 5.64 0.23
CA ARG A 2 -11.77 4.85 -0.94
C ARG A 2 -11.16 3.45 -0.92
N SER A 3 -11.78 2.48 -1.58
CA SER A 3 -11.22 1.14 -1.79
C SER A 3 -10.26 1.15 -2.98
N ALA A 4 -9.09 0.51 -2.85
CA ALA A 4 -8.19 0.30 -3.99
C ALA A 4 -8.76 -0.78 -4.93
N LYS A 5 -9.41 -1.82 -4.37
CA LYS A 5 -10.06 -2.89 -5.12
C LYS A 5 -11.20 -2.39 -6.03
N GLU A 6 -12.01 -1.46 -5.53
CA GLU A 6 -13.13 -0.89 -6.30
C GLU A 6 -12.70 0.24 -7.24
N THR A 7 -11.43 0.66 -7.19
CA THR A 7 -10.89 1.69 -8.07
C THR A 7 -10.26 1.06 -9.30
N GLU A 8 -10.90 1.24 -10.45
CA GLU A 8 -10.38 0.76 -11.72
C GLU A 8 -8.93 1.23 -11.95
N ASN A 9 -8.02 0.28 -12.17
CA ASN A 9 -6.60 0.53 -12.45
C ASN A 9 -5.88 1.39 -11.38
N PHE A 10 -6.11 1.12 -10.09
CA PHE A 10 -5.36 1.79 -9.02
C PHE A 10 -3.83 1.70 -9.25
N PRO A 11 -3.08 2.81 -9.25
CA PRO A 11 -1.71 2.84 -9.77
C PRO A 11 -0.66 2.49 -8.71
N TYR A 12 -0.65 1.24 -8.23
CA TYR A 12 0.15 0.79 -7.09
C TYR A 12 1.63 1.21 -7.12
N SER A 13 2.31 1.05 -8.25
CA SER A 13 3.76 1.30 -8.39
C SER A 13 4.13 2.72 -8.78
N MET A 14 3.16 3.64 -8.91
CA MET A 14 3.42 5.01 -9.32
C MET A 14 4.22 5.75 -8.25
N LYS A 15 5.29 6.44 -8.66
CA LYS A 15 6.26 7.11 -7.75
C LYS A 15 5.63 8.18 -6.84
N THR A 16 4.48 8.69 -7.22
CA THR A 16 3.71 9.73 -6.51
C THR A 16 2.71 9.15 -5.52
N VAL A 17 2.42 7.84 -5.57
CA VAL A 17 1.61 7.18 -4.54
C VAL A 17 2.44 7.00 -3.28
N CYS A 18 1.89 7.42 -2.14
CA CYS A 18 2.55 7.34 -0.84
C CYS A 18 1.81 6.37 0.06
N TYR A 19 2.51 5.40 0.65
CA TYR A 19 1.92 4.38 1.50
C TYR A 19 2.16 4.64 2.98
N PHE A 20 1.18 4.26 3.80
CA PHE A 20 1.22 4.34 5.26
C PHE A 20 0.63 3.09 5.88
N GLU A 21 1.31 2.57 6.89
CA GLU A 21 0.81 1.48 7.73
C GLU A 21 0.29 2.07 9.03
N VAL A 22 -0.87 1.59 9.47
CA VAL A 22 -1.45 1.94 10.77
C VAL A 22 -1.57 0.65 11.60
N ASP A 23 -1.01 0.67 12.80
CA ASP A 23 -1.07 -0.46 13.73
C ASP A 23 -2.37 -0.50 14.54
N GLU A 24 -2.53 -1.52 15.38
CA GLU A 24 -3.70 -1.72 16.24
C GLU A 24 -3.86 -0.61 17.30
N GLN A 25 -2.78 0.11 17.62
CA GLN A 25 -2.77 1.24 18.55
C GLN A 25 -3.06 2.58 17.84
N GLY A 26 -3.20 2.57 16.52
CA GLY A 26 -3.43 3.76 15.70
C GLY A 26 -2.15 4.54 15.38
N ASN A 27 -0.96 4.01 15.65
CA ASN A 27 0.28 4.66 15.25
C ASN A 27 0.46 4.55 13.75
N LEU A 28 0.87 5.66 13.13
CA LEU A 28 1.05 5.76 11.69
C LEU A 28 2.53 5.75 11.33
N SER A 29 2.91 4.83 10.43
CA SER A 29 4.26 4.68 9.91
C SER A 29 4.28 4.81 8.40
N LYS A 30 5.25 5.55 7.85
CA LYS A 30 5.43 5.67 6.39
C LYS A 30 6.06 4.41 5.81
N VAL A 31 5.51 3.92 4.70
CA VAL A 31 6.03 2.76 3.97
C VAL A 31 6.75 3.23 2.71
N TYR A 32 8.03 2.86 2.60
CA TYR A 32 8.87 3.17 1.43
C TYR A 32 8.77 2.04 0.41
N HIS A 33 8.71 2.39 -0.88
CA HIS A 33 8.54 1.43 -1.98
C HIS A 33 9.38 1.76 -3.23
N LYS A 34 10.24 2.78 -3.15
CA LYS A 34 10.84 3.40 -4.34
C LYS A 34 12.10 2.70 -4.82
N ASN A 35 12.79 1.96 -3.95
CA ASN A 35 14.07 1.34 -4.25
C ASN A 35 14.05 -0.16 -3.98
N LYS A 36 14.94 -0.91 -4.63
CA LYS A 36 15.12 -2.36 -4.37
C LYS A 36 15.43 -2.66 -2.89
N SER A 37 16.13 -1.76 -2.20
CA SER A 37 16.41 -1.87 -0.77
C SER A 37 15.18 -1.82 0.12
N ASP A 38 14.07 -1.26 -0.38
CA ASP A 38 12.81 -1.15 0.36
C ASP A 38 11.96 -2.42 0.24
N LEU A 39 12.29 -3.32 -0.70
CA LEU A 39 11.50 -4.52 -1.00
C LEU A 39 11.30 -5.41 0.23
N GLN A 40 12.36 -5.61 1.03
CA GLN A 40 12.28 -6.41 2.25
C GLN A 40 11.30 -5.82 3.26
N LYS A 41 11.33 -4.50 3.47
CA LYS A 41 10.41 -3.80 4.36
C LYS A 41 8.97 -3.84 3.84
N LEU A 42 8.81 -3.73 2.52
CA LEU A 42 7.52 -3.81 1.86
C LEU A 42 6.90 -5.22 2.01
N LEU A 43 7.72 -6.27 1.92
CA LEU A 43 7.32 -7.64 2.18
C LEU A 43 6.89 -7.86 3.64
N GLU A 44 7.61 -7.28 4.60
CA GLU A 44 7.23 -7.32 6.02
C GLU A 44 5.89 -6.63 6.28
N VAL A 45 5.65 -5.46 5.64
CA VAL A 45 4.35 -4.77 5.69
C VAL A 45 3.27 -5.67 5.10
N TYR A 46 3.50 -6.25 3.92
CA TYR A 46 2.55 -7.17 3.28
C TYR A 46 2.16 -8.32 4.23
N HIS A 47 3.14 -8.97 4.86
CA HIS A 47 2.85 -10.05 5.81
C HIS A 47 2.06 -9.58 7.03
N ARG A 48 2.34 -8.40 7.58
CA ARG A 48 1.57 -7.86 8.72
C ARG A 48 0.12 -7.58 8.33
N VAL A 49 -0.10 -6.97 7.17
CA VAL A 49 -1.43 -6.64 6.66
C VAL A 49 -2.21 -7.91 6.32
N ASN A 50 -1.57 -8.87 5.65
CA ASN A 50 -2.18 -10.17 5.30
C ASN A 50 -2.58 -10.99 6.54
N ASN A 51 -1.85 -10.84 7.64
CA ASN A 51 -2.19 -11.44 8.93
C ASN A 51 -3.15 -10.58 9.78
N ASN A 52 -3.76 -9.54 9.20
CA ASN A 52 -4.69 -8.61 9.85
C ASN A 52 -4.12 -7.89 11.10
N LYS A 53 -2.79 -7.71 11.17
CA LYS A 53 -2.12 -7.01 12.29
C LYS A 53 -2.06 -5.51 12.12
N THR A 54 -2.08 -5.05 10.87
CA THR A 54 -2.00 -3.64 10.52
C THR A 54 -2.91 -3.36 9.34
N LYS A 55 -3.19 -2.08 9.09
CA LYS A 55 -3.91 -1.62 7.90
C LYS A 55 -2.95 -0.83 7.01
N LEU A 56 -3.00 -1.10 5.71
CA LEU A 56 -2.22 -0.37 4.71
C LEU A 56 -3.12 0.62 3.99
N TYR A 57 -2.65 1.86 3.90
CA TYR A 57 -3.30 2.93 3.18
C TYR A 57 -2.36 3.52 2.15
N ALA A 58 -2.93 4.14 1.13
CA ALA A 58 -2.22 4.90 0.14
C ALA A 58 -2.87 6.27 -0.07
N VAL A 59 -2.04 7.29 -0.27
CA VAL A 59 -2.47 8.58 -0.80
C VAL A 59 -2.09 8.60 -2.27
N TRP A 60 -3.08 8.76 -3.14
CA TRP A 60 -2.88 8.93 -4.57
C TRP A 60 -3.25 10.37 -4.97
N PRO A 61 -2.28 11.17 -5.47
CA PRO A 61 -2.55 12.52 -5.91
C PRO A 61 -3.29 12.55 -7.26
N GLY A 62 -4.43 13.23 -7.29
CA GLY A 62 -5.09 13.70 -8.51
C GLY A 62 -4.65 15.11 -8.89
N SER A 63 -5.28 15.69 -9.92
CA SER A 63 -4.97 17.03 -10.41
C SER A 63 -5.35 18.16 -9.44
N TRP A 64 -6.34 17.93 -8.59
CA TRP A 64 -6.94 18.96 -7.73
C TRP A 64 -7.09 18.55 -6.26
N SER A 65 -7.00 17.26 -5.97
CA SER A 65 -7.09 16.70 -4.62
C SER A 65 -6.26 15.44 -4.52
N SER A 66 -5.88 15.09 -3.29
CA SER A 66 -5.30 13.80 -2.97
C SER A 66 -6.35 12.96 -2.24
N ASP A 67 -6.56 11.75 -2.72
CA ASP A 67 -7.50 10.82 -2.10
C ASP A 67 -6.75 9.80 -1.24
N LEU A 68 -7.35 9.45 -0.11
CA LEU A 68 -6.89 8.37 0.76
C LEU A 68 -7.60 7.06 0.41
N PHE A 69 -6.82 6.02 0.15
CA PHE A 69 -7.27 4.68 -0.19
C PHE A 69 -6.87 3.70 0.90
N ILE A 70 -7.77 2.74 1.21
CA ILE A 70 -7.38 1.49 1.87
C ILE A 70 -6.85 0.53 0.80
N ILE A 71 -5.75 -0.16 1.09
CA ILE A 71 -5.20 -1.20 0.22
C ILE A 71 -5.85 -2.53 0.63
N ASP A 72 -7.00 -2.81 0.04
CA ASP A 72 -7.85 -3.97 0.30
C ASP A 72 -7.80 -5.03 -0.82
N ASP A 73 -7.02 -4.78 -1.87
CA ASP A 73 -6.60 -5.76 -2.87
C ASP A 73 -5.11 -6.07 -2.69
N LEU A 74 -4.83 -6.97 -1.74
CA LEU A 74 -3.44 -7.33 -1.39
C LEU A 74 -2.76 -8.15 -2.50
N ASP A 75 -3.51 -8.86 -3.33
CA ASP A 75 -2.96 -9.64 -4.44
C ASP A 75 -2.44 -8.69 -5.54
N ALA A 76 -3.23 -7.68 -5.93
CA ALA A 76 -2.79 -6.66 -6.88
C ALA A 76 -1.61 -5.85 -6.34
N PHE A 77 -1.60 -5.52 -5.05
CA PHE A 77 -0.47 -4.88 -4.40
C PHE A 77 0.80 -5.74 -4.49
N ALA A 78 0.71 -7.01 -4.12
CA ALA A 78 1.86 -7.91 -4.11
C ALA A 78 2.40 -8.17 -5.53
N GLN A 79 1.51 -8.28 -6.52
CA GLN A 79 1.86 -8.40 -7.93
C GLN A 79 2.58 -7.14 -8.43
N ALA A 80 2.07 -5.94 -8.12
CA ALA A 80 2.66 -4.67 -8.55
C ALA A 80 4.10 -4.47 -8.06
N PHE A 81 4.44 -5.05 -6.90
CA PHE A 81 5.76 -4.94 -6.28
C PHE A 81 6.59 -6.24 -6.36
N ASN A 82 6.10 -7.30 -7.02
CA ASN A 82 6.75 -8.61 -7.11
C ASN A 82 7.13 -9.19 -5.74
N LEU A 83 6.22 -9.13 -4.76
CA LEU A 83 6.49 -9.55 -3.37
C LEU A 83 6.37 -11.05 -3.16
N VAL A 84 5.50 -11.71 -3.92
CA VAL A 84 5.29 -13.16 -3.88
C VAL A 84 5.32 -13.69 -5.32
N ASN A 85 5.93 -14.86 -5.52
CA ASN A 85 5.71 -15.61 -6.74
C ASN A 85 4.31 -16.23 -6.62
N LEU A 86 3.32 -15.63 -7.28
CA LEU A 86 2.01 -16.23 -7.53
C LEU A 86 2.09 -17.17 -8.74
#